data_AF-A0A7C5TPV6-F1
#
_entry.id   AF-A0A7C5TPV6-F1
#
_cell.length_a   1.000
_cell.length_b   1.000
_cell.length_c   1.000
_cell.angle_alpha   90.00
_cell.angle_beta   90.00
_cell.angle_gamma   90.00
#
_symmetry.space_group_name_H-M   'P 1'
#
loop_
_entity.id
_entity.type
_entity.pdbx_description
1 polymer ?
#
loop_
_entity_poly.entity_id
_entity_poly.type
_entity_poly.pdbx_seq_one_letter_code
_entity_poly.pdbx_strand_id
1 'polypeptide(L)' 'GRYDVVCPVEQAFALHEAWPGSELVVVPDAGHAASEPGIAAALVAATDRFAERLS' A
#
# COMPACT_ATOMS: atom_id res chain seq x y z
N GLY A 1 1.13 5.39 -4.20
CA GLY A 1 0.66 6.58 -3.44
C GLY A 1 -0.51 7.23 -4.14
N ARG A 2 -1.18 8.21 -3.51
CA ARG A 2 -2.33 8.91 -4.11
C ARG A 2 -2.00 9.59 -5.45
N TYR A 3 -0.76 10.05 -5.62
CA TYR A 3 -0.28 10.77 -6.79
C TYR A 3 0.71 9.94 -7.62
N ASP A 4 0.58 8.61 -7.61
CA ASP A 4 1.38 7.73 -8.44
C ASP A 4 1.04 7.94 -9.93
N VAL A 5 2.03 8.42 -10.71
CA VAL A 5 1.90 8.68 -12.16
C VAL A 5 2.38 7.51 -13.02
N VAL A 6 3.06 6.53 -12.44
CA VAL A 6 3.58 5.35 -13.15
C VAL A 6 2.52 4.25 -13.14
N CYS A 7 1.91 4.02 -11.97
CA CYS A 7 0.81 3.10 -11.75
C CYS A 7 -0.33 3.84 -11.02
N PRO A 8 -1.27 4.47 -11.76
CA PRO A 8 -2.35 5.25 -11.16
C PRO A 8 -3.14 4.50 -10.09
N VAL A 9 -3.58 5.22 -9.05
CA VAL A 9 -4.18 4.65 -7.82
C VAL A 9 -5.44 3.81 -8.10
N GLU A 10 -6.14 4.08 -9.21
CA GLU A 10 -7.31 3.35 -9.66
C GLU A 10 -7.03 1.85 -9.84
N GLN A 11 -5.79 1.49 -10.25
CA GLN A 11 -5.38 0.09 -10.37
C GLN A 11 -5.38 -0.63 -9.00
N ALA A 12 -4.96 0.06 -7.93
CA ALA A 12 -4.97 -0.48 -6.57
C ALA A 12 -6.41 -0.61 -6.02
N PHE A 13 -7.29 0.35 -6.33
CA PHE A 13 -8.72 0.23 -6.00
C PHE A 13 -9.36 -0.97 -6.71
N ALA A 14 -9.15 -1.11 -8.03
CA ALA A 14 -9.69 -2.23 -8.80
C ALA A 14 -9.20 -3.59 -8.26
N LEU A 15 -7.93 -3.69 -7.86
CA LEU A 15 -7.40 -4.90 -7.24
C LEU A 15 -8.07 -5.20 -5.89
N HIS A 16 -8.25 -4.19 -5.04
CA HIS A 16 -8.88 -4.36 -3.73
C HIS A 16 -10.35 -4.81 -3.86
N GLU A 17 -11.10 -4.22 -4.81
CA GLU A 17 -12.47 -4.64 -5.12
C GLU A 17 -12.54 -6.10 -5.61
N ALA A 18 -11.56 -6.53 -6.41
CA ALA A 18 -11.49 -7.89 -6.94
C ALA A 18 -10.91 -8.92 -5.96
N TRP A 19 -10.30 -8.49 -4.84
CA TRP A 19 -9.63 -9.37 -3.88
C TRP A 19 -10.22 -9.25 -2.47
N PRO A 20 -11.26 -10.05 -2.15
CA PRO A 20 -11.87 -10.08 -0.83
C PRO A 20 -10.87 -10.43 0.27
N GLY A 21 -10.91 -9.68 1.37
CA GLY A 21 -10.01 -9.86 2.52
C GLY A 21 -8.65 -9.16 2.40
N SER A 22 -8.40 -8.44 1.30
CA SER A 22 -7.25 -7.54 1.20
C SER A 22 -7.45 -6.25 2.03
N GLU A 23 -6.36 -5.59 2.39
CA GLU A 23 -6.35 -4.27 3.04
C GLU A 23 -5.75 -3.25 2.05
N LEU A 24 -6.44 -2.15 1.79
CA LEU A 24 -5.94 -1.07 0.93
C LEU A 24 -5.57 0.15 1.78
N VAL A 25 -4.30 0.54 1.72
CA VAL A 25 -3.77 1.75 2.37
C VAL A 25 -3.35 2.76 1.31
N VAL A 26 -4.10 3.86 1.18
CA VAL A 26 -3.75 4.97 0.28
C VAL A 26 -2.97 6.03 1.06
N VAL A 27 -1.70 6.24 0.67
CA VAL A 27 -0.85 7.29 1.25
C VAL A 27 -1.15 8.63 0.57
N PRO A 28 -1.69 9.65 1.28
CA PRO A 28 -2.20 10.88 0.68
C PRO A 28 -1.12 11.75 0.02
N ASP A 29 0.08 11.81 0.61
CA ASP A 29 1.17 12.68 0.16
C ASP A 29 2.33 11.86 -0.45
N ALA A 30 2.02 10.92 -1.36
CA ALA A 30 3.03 10.09 -2.02
C ALA A 30 2.71 9.74 -3.48
N GLY A 31 3.77 9.57 -4.27
CA GLY A 31 3.79 9.10 -5.66
C GLY A 31 4.02 7.59 -5.78
N HIS A 32 4.98 7.20 -6.61
CA HIS A 32 5.25 5.81 -6.99
C HIS A 32 6.27 5.09 -6.11
N ALA A 33 7.27 5.80 -5.59
CA ALA A 33 8.47 5.15 -5.10
C ALA A 33 8.25 4.50 -3.72
N ALA A 34 8.70 3.25 -3.57
CA ALA A 34 8.60 2.53 -2.29
C ALA A 34 9.34 3.22 -1.14
N SER A 35 10.35 4.04 -1.45
CA SER A 35 11.14 4.80 -0.49
C SER A 35 10.49 6.11 -0.02
N GLU A 36 9.32 6.48 -0.54
CA GLU A 36 8.61 7.66 -0.06
C GLU A 36 8.18 7.46 1.41
N PRO A 37 8.36 8.47 2.30
CA PRO A 37 8.26 8.26 3.75
C PRO A 37 6.97 7.56 4.21
N GLY A 38 5.82 7.97 3.67
CA GLY A 38 4.54 7.36 4.03
C GLY A 38 4.35 5.95 3.46
N ILE A 39 4.91 5.67 2.28
CA ILE A 39 4.86 4.33 1.68
C ILE A 39 5.78 3.38 2.45
N ALA A 40 7.03 3.79 2.72
CA ALA A 40 7.99 3.01 3.48
C ALA A 40 7.45 2.66 4.88
N ALA A 41 6.84 3.62 5.58
CA ALA A 41 6.24 3.39 6.89
C ALA A 41 5.08 2.38 6.83
N ALA A 42 4.21 2.48 5.82
CA ALA A 42 3.11 1.55 5.63
C ALA A 42 3.59 0.13 5.29
N LEU A 43 4.64 0.01 4.48
CA LEU A 43 5.26 -1.27 4.13
C LEU A 43 5.88 -1.95 5.36
N VAL A 44 6.65 -1.21 6.17
CA VAL A 44 7.24 -1.74 7.42
C VAL A 44 6.14 -2.20 8.38
N ALA A 45 5.12 -1.37 8.60
CA ALA A 45 4.00 -1.72 9.46
C ALA A 45 3.24 -2.97 8.97
N ALA A 46 3.11 -3.16 7.65
CA ALA A 46 2.51 -4.36 7.09
C ALA A 46 3.39 -5.61 7.35
N THR A 47 4.70 -5.50 7.15
CA THR A 47 5.63 -6.61 7.41
C THR A 47 5.71 -6.98 8.89
N ASP A 48 5.64 -6.00 9.80
CA ASP A 48 5.61 -6.27 11.23
C ASP A 48 4.34 -7.06 11.63
N ARG A 49 3.17 -6.67 11.11
CA ARG A 49 1.91 -7.43 11.33
C ARG A 49 1.99 -8.85 10.78
N PHE A 50 2.67 -9.06 9.66
CA PHE A 50 2.87 -10.41 9.14
C PHE A 50 3.81 -11.23 10.02
N ALA A 51 4.87 -10.63 10.55
CA ALA A 51 5.78 -11.31 11.48
C ALA A 51 5.03 -11.78 12.75
N GLU A 52 4.17 -10.94 13.32
CA GLU A 52 3.34 -11.27 14.49
C GLU A 52 2.34 -12.42 14.22
N ARG A 53 1.84 -12.54 12.97
CA ARG A 53 0.89 -13.58 12.58
C ARG A 53 1.55 -14.93 12.27
N LEU A 54 2.86 -14.93 12.04
CA LEU A 54 3.63 -16.11 11.67
C LEU A 54 4.43 -16.70 12.84
N SER A 55 4.52 -15.98 13.96
CA SER A 55 5.04 -16.49 15.24
C SER A 55 4.01 -17.33 15.97
#